data_AF-C3MMT9-F1
#
_entry.id   AF-C3MMT9-F1
#
_cell.length_a   1.000
_cell.length_b   1.000
_cell.length_c   1.000
_cell.angle_alpha   90.00
_cell.angle_beta   90.00
_cell.angle_gamma   90.00
#
_symmetry.space_group_name_H-M   'P 1'
#
loop_
_entity.id
_entity.type
_entity.pdbx_description
1 polymer ?
#
loop_
_entity_poly.entity_id
_entity_poly.type
_entity_poly.pdbx_seq_one_letter_code
_entity_poly.pdbx_strand_id
1 'polypeptide(L)'
;MKILIIAPLTEVSEEESEIKPIEVTNWTNSPVGISSKYTFLAEKKFLEEERHEVKILTLVPTEIKTRFNIKFNNYNELDSNILETLKFGDDITVEVIPFEDSVSFGTSLFFSYLKIHDVLKNFLPSLILLDVSHSTSSFSTVVLAALEIAIIDSLLTQQVQEYIYAKVAKKGYSIQLISHVLKDIYSIKLSEYFLREMKIMKSEKQTNLPQPVGRAEFRRIGFCIENCYPLVMLHILNRIDLEKLLSEEKIIDIVMNNLEIRDSKLIENVELLEGATYYVLATHLVKKYKVEKPFSIDNLRNILNLTSPTCRRISNQIIDEVMIELNYLIKHLELKEAEYSLGQIFNLVKQPLAEIIRKEESIGNILSGYKGECDNIELTGIGLDPNAIIIKIDRDKIYIYYSEQCEDSVLSKVKELMGD
;
A
#
# COMPACT_ATOMS: atom_id res chain seq x y z
N MET A 1 -8.70 22.16 9.71
CA MET A 1 -8.49 20.79 9.20
C MET A 1 -7.88 20.88 7.81
N LYS A 2 -7.08 19.89 7.38
CA LYS A 2 -6.63 19.76 5.99
C LYS A 2 -7.65 18.94 5.20
N ILE A 3 -8.18 19.50 4.11
CA ILE A 3 -9.21 18.87 3.29
C ILE A 3 -8.72 18.78 1.85
N LEU A 4 -8.76 17.58 1.27
CA LEU A 4 -8.49 17.37 -0.15
C LEU A 4 -9.81 17.15 -0.88
N ILE A 5 -10.12 17.98 -1.87
CA ILE A 5 -11.21 17.76 -2.80
C ILE A 5 -10.65 17.10 -4.05
N ILE A 6 -11.12 15.90 -4.39
CA ILE A 6 -10.82 15.21 -5.64
C ILE A 6 -12.03 15.36 -6.54
N ALA A 7 -11.85 15.99 -7.70
CA ALA A 7 -12.92 16.31 -8.63
C ALA A 7 -12.64 15.66 -9.99
N PRO A 8 -13.13 14.44 -10.28
CA PRO A 8 -13.20 13.98 -11.66
C PRO A 8 -14.06 14.94 -12.49
N LEU A 9 -13.59 15.28 -13.69
CA LEU A 9 -14.22 16.28 -14.54
C LEU A 9 -14.33 15.79 -15.97
N THR A 10 -15.53 15.40 -16.38
CA THR A 10 -15.86 15.08 -17.78
C THR A 10 -16.79 16.12 -18.41
N GLU A 11 -17.44 16.94 -17.59
CA GLU A 11 -18.40 17.96 -18.01
C GLU A 11 -17.88 19.36 -17.71
N VAL A 12 -18.00 20.24 -18.70
CA VAL A 12 -17.53 21.63 -18.60
C VAL A 12 -18.75 22.51 -18.47
N SER A 13 -18.82 23.30 -17.40
CA SER A 13 -19.89 24.28 -17.22
C SER A 13 -19.40 25.66 -17.63
N GLU A 14 -20.12 26.31 -18.54
CA GLU A 14 -19.84 27.70 -18.92
C GLU A 14 -20.56 28.68 -17.99
N GLU A 15 -21.71 28.27 -17.45
CA GLU A 15 -22.59 29.08 -16.62
C GLU A 15 -22.30 28.92 -15.13
N GLU A 16 -22.38 30.04 -14.41
CA GLU A 16 -22.41 30.02 -12.95
C GLU A 16 -23.81 29.69 -12.45
N SER A 17 -23.87 28.89 -11.38
CA SER A 17 -25.11 28.63 -10.66
C SER A 17 -24.89 28.82 -9.17
N GLU A 18 -25.94 29.20 -8.46
CA GLU A 18 -25.91 29.18 -7.00
C GLU A 18 -25.87 27.72 -6.52
N ILE A 19 -24.80 27.37 -5.82
CA ILE A 19 -24.54 26.03 -5.29
C ILE A 19 -24.50 26.13 -3.78
N LYS A 20 -25.25 25.28 -3.08
CA LYS A 20 -25.21 25.13 -1.63
C LYS A 20 -24.17 24.07 -1.25
N PRO A 21 -23.04 24.47 -0.65
CA PRO A 21 -21.97 23.57 -0.18
C PRO A 21 -22.46 22.57 0.87
N ILE A 22 -21.61 21.60 1.20
CA ILE A 22 -21.84 20.68 2.32
C ILE A 22 -21.10 21.15 3.58
N GLU A 23 -21.78 21.16 4.71
CA GLU A 23 -21.17 21.36 6.02
C GLU A 23 -20.54 20.04 6.48
N VAL A 24 -19.22 19.94 6.44
CA VAL A 24 -18.49 18.68 6.72
C VAL A 24 -18.57 18.23 8.18
N THR A 25 -18.99 19.11 9.10
CA THR A 25 -19.13 18.79 10.53
C THR A 25 -20.39 18.01 10.86
N ASN A 26 -21.46 18.18 10.07
CA ASN A 26 -22.76 17.55 10.30
C ASN A 26 -23.34 16.85 9.05
N TRP A 27 -22.63 16.91 7.91
CA TRP A 27 -23.03 16.36 6.61
C TRP A 27 -24.35 16.91 6.06
N THR A 28 -24.69 18.15 6.41
CA THR A 28 -25.89 18.84 5.92
C THR A 28 -25.54 19.91 4.88
N ASN A 29 -26.56 20.47 4.22
CA ASN A 29 -26.33 21.56 3.29
C ASN A 29 -26.16 22.88 4.02
N SER A 30 -25.18 23.67 3.59
CA SER A 30 -25.03 25.05 4.03
C SER A 30 -26.31 25.84 3.75
N PRO A 31 -26.75 26.70 4.69
CA PRO A 31 -27.85 27.62 4.44
C PRO A 31 -27.49 28.69 3.40
N VAL A 32 -26.20 28.88 3.11
CA VAL A 32 -25.67 29.89 2.19
C VAL A 32 -25.35 29.26 0.83
N GLY A 33 -25.81 29.92 -0.23
CA GLY A 33 -25.43 29.58 -1.61
C GLY A 33 -24.18 30.33 -2.05
N ILE A 34 -23.34 29.68 -2.84
CA ILE A 34 -22.15 30.24 -3.47
C ILE A 34 -22.32 30.16 -4.98
N SER A 35 -22.23 31.31 -5.66
CA SER A 35 -22.19 31.35 -7.13
C SER A 35 -20.88 30.75 -7.61
N SER A 36 -20.97 29.70 -8.43
CA SER A 36 -19.82 29.05 -9.04
C SER A 36 -20.22 28.23 -10.26
N LYS A 37 -19.27 28.04 -11.18
CA LYS A 37 -19.41 27.13 -12.32
C LYS A 37 -19.35 25.66 -11.91
N TYR A 38 -18.59 25.35 -10.87
CA TYR A 38 -18.34 24.00 -10.40
C TYR A 38 -18.58 23.86 -8.90
N THR A 39 -19.00 22.66 -8.50
CA THR A 39 -19.34 22.31 -7.11
C THR A 39 -18.09 22.26 -6.25
N PHE A 40 -17.00 21.66 -6.72
CA PHE A 40 -15.73 21.62 -6.00
C PHE A 40 -15.13 23.01 -5.74
N LEU A 41 -15.37 23.98 -6.63
CA LEU A 41 -14.95 25.37 -6.42
C LEU A 41 -15.81 26.07 -5.37
N ALA A 42 -17.13 25.87 -5.41
CA ALA A 42 -18.04 26.39 -4.40
C ALA A 42 -17.71 25.82 -3.01
N GLU A 43 -17.47 24.51 -2.96
CA GLU A 43 -17.10 23.78 -1.75
C GLU A 43 -15.77 24.28 -1.18
N LYS A 44 -14.73 24.45 -2.01
CA LYS A 44 -13.45 25.04 -1.56
C LYS A 44 -13.66 26.40 -0.91
N LYS A 45 -14.36 27.31 -1.61
CA LYS A 45 -14.59 28.67 -1.10
C LYS A 45 -15.28 28.65 0.27
N PHE A 46 -16.30 27.82 0.42
CA PHE A 46 -17.01 27.65 1.69
C PHE A 46 -16.10 27.14 2.81
N LEU A 47 -15.36 26.07 2.56
CA LEU A 47 -14.49 25.45 3.56
C LEU A 47 -13.31 26.37 3.96
N GLU A 48 -12.82 27.19 3.03
CA GLU A 48 -11.81 28.23 3.33
C GLU A 48 -12.38 29.36 4.20
N GLU A 49 -13.64 29.77 3.96
CA GLU A 49 -14.36 30.71 4.84
C GLU A 49 -14.53 30.13 6.26
N GLU A 50 -14.69 28.81 6.39
CA GLU A 50 -14.67 28.06 7.65
C GLU A 50 -13.25 27.82 8.22
N ARG A 51 -12.22 28.44 7.63
CA ARG A 51 -10.81 28.37 8.06
C ARG A 51 -10.21 26.97 7.96
N HIS A 52 -10.62 26.19 6.98
CA HIS A 52 -9.94 24.96 6.61
C HIS A 52 -8.82 25.22 5.60
N GLU A 53 -7.81 24.35 5.61
CA GLU A 53 -6.76 24.34 4.59
C GLU A 53 -7.22 23.37 3.49
N VAL A 54 -7.52 23.89 2.30
CA VAL A 54 -8.17 23.12 1.23
C VAL A 54 -7.28 23.03 0.00
N LYS A 55 -7.11 21.82 -0.53
CA LYS A 55 -6.52 21.59 -1.86
C LYS A 55 -7.52 20.93 -2.79
N ILE A 56 -7.43 21.24 -4.07
CA ILE A 56 -8.21 20.57 -5.12
C ILE A 56 -7.27 19.84 -6.07
N LEU A 57 -7.58 18.56 -6.30
CA LEU A 57 -7.05 17.77 -7.39
C LEU A 57 -8.19 17.49 -8.38
N THR A 58 -8.12 18.11 -9.55
CA THR A 58 -9.05 17.85 -10.65
C THR A 58 -8.44 16.83 -11.59
N LEU A 59 -9.12 15.70 -11.79
CA LEU A 59 -8.71 14.68 -12.75
C LEU A 59 -9.57 14.79 -14.00
N VAL A 60 -8.94 14.86 -15.16
CA VAL A 60 -9.64 15.10 -16.44
C VAL A 60 -9.32 13.96 -17.40
N PRO A 61 -10.31 13.27 -18.00
CA PRO A 61 -10.03 12.22 -18.96
C PRO A 61 -9.61 12.82 -20.32
N THR A 62 -8.74 12.11 -21.05
CA THR A 62 -8.38 12.48 -22.43
C THR A 62 -9.58 12.56 -23.38
N GLU A 63 -10.68 11.86 -23.07
CA GLU A 63 -11.95 11.95 -23.80
C GLU A 63 -12.51 13.38 -23.89
N ILE A 64 -12.21 14.27 -22.94
CA ILE A 64 -12.71 15.66 -22.92
C ILE A 64 -12.29 16.46 -24.15
N LYS A 65 -11.23 16.03 -24.86
CA LYS A 65 -10.76 16.62 -26.12
C LYS A 65 -11.86 16.79 -27.16
N THR A 66 -12.84 15.89 -27.15
CA THR A 66 -14.00 15.92 -28.05
C THR A 66 -14.90 17.14 -27.79
N ARG A 67 -15.04 17.56 -26.54
CA ARG A 67 -15.83 18.76 -26.16
C ARG A 67 -15.14 20.05 -26.57
N PHE A 68 -13.81 20.07 -26.53
CA PHE A 68 -13.00 21.23 -26.88
C PHE A 68 -12.53 21.27 -28.33
N ASN A 69 -12.85 20.24 -29.13
CA ASN A 69 -12.33 20.07 -30.49
C ASN A 69 -10.80 20.19 -30.58
N ILE A 70 -10.08 19.65 -29.59
CA ILE A 70 -8.62 19.71 -29.53
C ILE A 70 -8.02 18.82 -30.61
N LYS A 71 -7.10 19.39 -31.39
CA LYS A 71 -6.24 18.65 -32.33
C LYS A 71 -4.90 18.35 -31.66
N PHE A 72 -4.32 17.20 -31.98
CA PHE A 72 -3.08 16.73 -31.36
C PHE A 72 -2.42 15.66 -32.23
N ASN A 73 -1.09 15.56 -32.18
CA ASN A 73 -0.29 14.59 -32.95
C ASN A 73 0.52 13.64 -32.05
N ASN A 74 0.58 13.90 -30.74
CA ASN A 74 1.15 13.03 -29.72
C ASN A 74 0.44 13.27 -28.37
N TYR A 75 0.67 12.41 -27.40
CA TYR A 75 0.04 12.51 -26.08
C TYR A 75 0.42 13.78 -25.33
N ASN A 76 1.69 14.20 -25.38
CA ASN A 76 2.15 15.40 -24.67
C ASN A 76 1.47 16.67 -25.21
N GLU A 77 1.25 16.76 -26.52
CA GLU A 77 0.49 17.84 -27.15
C GLU A 77 -0.98 17.82 -26.70
N LEU A 78 -1.60 16.64 -26.64
CA LEU A 78 -2.98 16.49 -26.15
C LEU A 78 -3.11 16.95 -24.69
N ASP A 79 -2.23 16.45 -23.82
CA ASP A 79 -2.15 16.79 -22.40
C ASP A 79 -2.01 18.32 -22.22
N SER A 80 -1.01 18.90 -22.87
CA SER A 80 -0.75 20.36 -22.81
C SER A 80 -1.95 21.17 -23.28
N ASN A 81 -2.58 20.79 -24.40
CA ASN A 81 -3.73 21.52 -24.94
C ASN A 81 -4.96 21.43 -24.02
N ILE A 82 -5.20 20.28 -23.36
CA ILE A 82 -6.28 20.14 -22.37
C ILE A 82 -5.99 21.04 -21.17
N LEU A 83 -4.78 21.01 -20.63
CA LEU A 83 -4.38 21.83 -19.49
C LEU A 83 -4.44 23.33 -19.79
N GLU A 84 -4.05 23.74 -21.00
CA GLU A 84 -4.17 25.14 -21.43
C GLU A 84 -5.62 25.62 -21.49
N THR A 85 -6.54 24.72 -21.88
CA THR A 85 -7.97 25.00 -21.98
C THR A 85 -8.64 25.06 -20.61
N LEU A 86 -8.19 24.23 -19.66
CA LEU A 86 -8.77 24.08 -18.33
C LEU A 86 -7.93 24.76 -17.25
N LYS A 87 -8.04 26.10 -17.17
CA LYS A 87 -7.38 26.89 -16.12
C LYS A 87 -8.37 27.35 -15.07
N PHE A 88 -8.20 26.84 -13.84
CA PHE A 88 -9.04 27.20 -12.68
C PHE A 88 -8.36 28.14 -11.68
N GLY A 89 -7.12 28.58 -11.97
CA GLY A 89 -6.28 29.42 -11.09
C GLY A 89 -5.12 28.64 -10.48
N ASP A 90 -4.19 29.34 -9.85
CA ASP A 90 -2.89 28.78 -9.41
C ASP A 90 -2.99 27.77 -8.25
N ASP A 91 -4.09 27.80 -7.50
CA ASP A 91 -4.29 26.95 -6.31
C ASP A 91 -5.06 25.65 -6.60
N ILE A 92 -5.16 25.24 -7.86
CA ILE A 92 -5.90 24.04 -8.30
C ILE A 92 -5.00 23.21 -9.21
N THR A 93 -4.75 21.97 -8.80
CA THR A 93 -3.98 21.02 -9.60
C THR A 93 -4.92 20.32 -10.57
N VAL A 94 -4.63 20.41 -11.87
CA VAL A 94 -5.35 19.71 -12.93
C VAL A 94 -4.43 18.66 -13.53
N GLU A 95 -4.88 17.42 -13.60
CA GLU A 95 -4.12 16.29 -14.14
C GLU A 95 -4.93 15.58 -15.22
N VAL A 96 -4.32 15.36 -16.38
CA VAL A 96 -4.95 14.61 -17.48
C VAL A 96 -4.69 13.13 -17.29
N ILE A 97 -5.75 12.34 -17.38
CA ILE A 97 -5.74 10.89 -17.24
C ILE A 97 -6.04 10.27 -18.60
N PRO A 98 -5.21 9.34 -19.12
CA PRO A 98 -5.57 8.52 -20.27
C PRO A 98 -6.87 7.77 -19.97
N PHE A 99 -7.96 8.16 -20.60
CA PHE A 99 -9.28 7.55 -20.43
C PHE A 99 -10.15 7.90 -21.63
N GLU A 100 -10.43 6.88 -22.45
CA GLU A 100 -11.36 6.87 -23.57
C GLU A 100 -11.59 5.40 -23.99
N ASP A 101 -12.54 5.14 -24.89
CA ASP A 101 -12.95 3.76 -25.27
C ASP A 101 -11.81 2.81 -25.69
N SER A 102 -10.70 3.35 -26.20
CA SER A 102 -9.53 2.60 -26.68
C SER A 102 -8.38 2.51 -25.68
N VAL A 103 -8.56 3.01 -24.46
CA VAL A 103 -7.60 2.93 -23.36
C VAL A 103 -8.13 1.94 -22.32
N SER A 104 -7.26 1.06 -21.84
CA SER A 104 -7.63 0.04 -20.87
C SER A 104 -8.03 0.66 -19.52
N PHE A 105 -8.91 -0.04 -18.80
CA PHE A 105 -9.24 0.31 -17.42
C PHE A 105 -7.99 0.31 -16.53
N GLY A 106 -7.08 -0.66 -16.73
CA GLY A 106 -5.84 -0.79 -15.94
C GLY A 106 -4.93 0.42 -16.10
N THR A 107 -4.78 0.96 -17.31
CA THR A 107 -4.02 2.20 -17.54
C THR A 107 -4.68 3.37 -16.84
N SER A 108 -5.98 3.57 -17.05
CA SER A 108 -6.73 4.67 -16.45
C SER A 108 -6.65 4.66 -14.91
N LEU A 109 -6.79 3.46 -14.32
CA LEU A 109 -6.67 3.23 -12.88
C LEU A 109 -5.28 3.56 -12.38
N PHE A 110 -4.24 3.08 -13.06
CA PHE A 110 -2.84 3.29 -12.69
C PHE A 110 -2.48 4.78 -12.66
N PHE A 111 -2.78 5.52 -13.73
CA PHE A 111 -2.50 6.95 -13.81
C PHE A 111 -3.29 7.74 -12.76
N SER A 112 -4.58 7.45 -12.59
CA SER A 112 -5.40 8.08 -11.55
C SER A 112 -4.83 7.82 -10.14
N TYR A 113 -4.41 6.59 -9.87
CA TYR A 113 -3.82 6.20 -8.58
C TYR A 113 -2.55 6.99 -8.29
N LEU A 114 -1.62 7.10 -9.25
CA LEU A 114 -0.37 7.83 -9.04
C LEU A 114 -0.60 9.30 -8.72
N LYS A 115 -1.52 9.96 -9.44
CA LYS A 115 -1.84 11.39 -9.20
C LYS A 115 -2.48 11.61 -7.83
N ILE A 116 -3.41 10.74 -7.44
CA ILE A 116 -4.03 10.83 -6.11
C ILE A 116 -3.00 10.52 -5.00
N HIS A 117 -2.21 9.46 -5.17
CA HIS A 117 -1.21 9.04 -4.20
C HIS A 117 -0.16 10.11 -3.93
N ASP A 118 0.34 10.80 -4.97
CA ASP A 118 1.30 11.89 -4.80
C ASP A 118 0.72 13.05 -3.96
N VAL A 119 -0.53 13.45 -4.23
CA VAL A 119 -1.18 14.51 -3.44
C VAL A 119 -1.43 14.07 -2.00
N LEU A 120 -1.86 12.83 -1.76
CA LEU A 120 -2.03 12.31 -0.40
C LEU A 120 -0.71 12.33 0.37
N LYS A 121 0.37 11.84 -0.25
CA LYS A 121 1.72 11.80 0.32
C LYS A 121 2.24 13.18 0.71
N ASN A 122 2.00 14.18 -0.12
CA ASN A 122 2.55 15.52 0.07
C ASN A 122 1.68 16.41 0.95
N PHE A 123 0.36 16.25 0.92
CA PHE A 123 -0.58 17.12 1.64
C PHE A 123 -1.02 16.57 3.00
N LEU A 124 -1.15 15.23 3.11
CA LEU A 124 -1.64 14.51 4.30
C LEU A 124 -2.99 15.05 4.81
N PRO A 125 -4.07 15.00 4.00
CA PRO A 125 -5.37 15.50 4.41
C PRO A 125 -5.99 14.66 5.54
N SER A 126 -6.79 15.28 6.41
CA SER A 126 -7.58 14.54 7.40
C SER A 126 -8.95 14.11 6.84
N LEU A 127 -9.45 14.83 5.83
CA LEU A 127 -10.69 14.55 5.13
C LEU A 127 -10.49 14.63 3.62
N ILE A 128 -11.02 13.66 2.89
CA ILE A 128 -11.03 13.63 1.44
C ILE A 128 -12.48 13.71 0.94
N LEU A 129 -12.79 14.69 0.09
CA LEU A 129 -14.08 14.81 -0.57
C LEU A 129 -13.93 14.40 -2.04
N LEU A 130 -14.55 13.30 -2.43
CA LEU A 130 -14.67 12.91 -3.84
C LEU A 130 -15.96 13.52 -4.42
N ASP A 131 -15.83 14.63 -5.13
CA ASP A 131 -16.94 15.33 -5.77
C ASP A 131 -17.16 14.80 -7.19
N VAL A 132 -18.18 13.96 -7.37
CA VAL A 132 -18.50 13.34 -8.67
C VAL A 132 -19.54 14.12 -9.48
N SER A 133 -19.86 15.36 -9.10
CA SER A 133 -20.96 16.12 -9.69
C SER A 133 -20.82 16.41 -11.18
N HIS A 134 -19.59 16.53 -11.70
CA HIS A 134 -19.28 16.95 -13.07
C HIS A 134 -18.57 15.84 -13.86
N SER A 135 -18.85 14.58 -13.51
CA SER A 135 -18.17 13.42 -14.09
C SER A 135 -19.15 12.34 -14.52
N THR A 136 -18.85 11.67 -15.62
CA THR A 136 -19.54 10.45 -16.01
C THR A 136 -19.39 9.37 -14.94
N SER A 137 -20.35 8.44 -14.91
CA SER A 137 -20.35 7.34 -13.94
C SER A 137 -19.13 6.43 -14.11
N SER A 138 -18.69 6.20 -15.37
CA SER A 138 -17.53 5.36 -15.68
C SER A 138 -16.23 5.96 -15.17
N PHE A 139 -15.95 7.23 -15.48
CA PHE A 139 -14.72 7.89 -15.03
C PHE A 139 -14.69 8.08 -13.50
N SER A 140 -15.84 8.45 -12.90
CA SER A 140 -15.99 8.52 -11.45
C SER A 140 -15.69 7.19 -10.75
N THR A 141 -16.01 6.06 -11.38
CA THR A 141 -15.76 4.72 -10.83
C THR A 141 -14.27 4.40 -10.86
N VAL A 142 -13.55 4.74 -11.93
CA VAL A 142 -12.09 4.60 -12.01
C VAL A 142 -11.41 5.42 -10.92
N VAL A 143 -11.79 6.70 -10.78
CA VAL A 143 -11.20 7.60 -9.80
C VAL A 143 -11.49 7.16 -8.36
N LEU A 144 -12.69 6.64 -8.08
CA LEU A 144 -13.01 6.06 -6.78
C LEU A 144 -12.14 4.84 -6.47
N ALA A 145 -11.98 3.91 -7.42
CA ALA A 145 -11.12 2.74 -7.25
C ALA A 145 -9.65 3.15 -7.01
N ALA A 146 -9.15 4.14 -7.78
CA ALA A 146 -7.82 4.70 -7.61
C ALA A 146 -7.63 5.35 -6.23
N LEU A 147 -8.61 6.13 -5.75
CA LEU A 147 -8.62 6.73 -4.42
C LEU A 147 -8.55 5.67 -3.32
N GLU A 148 -9.35 4.62 -3.43
CA GLU A 148 -9.36 3.55 -2.43
C GLU A 148 -8.02 2.84 -2.33
N ILE A 149 -7.34 2.60 -3.45
CA ILE A 149 -5.99 2.01 -3.47
C ILE A 149 -4.95 3.00 -2.94
N ALA A 150 -5.04 4.29 -3.29
CA ALA A 150 -4.11 5.33 -2.82
C ALA A 150 -4.21 5.59 -1.31
N ILE A 151 -5.42 5.52 -0.74
CA ILE A 151 -5.65 5.56 0.72
C ILE A 151 -5.00 4.35 1.38
N ILE A 152 -5.21 3.14 0.82
CA ILE A 152 -4.61 1.91 1.35
C ILE A 152 -3.09 2.00 1.35
N ASP A 153 -2.50 2.43 0.24
CA ASP A 153 -1.05 2.65 0.16
C ASP A 153 -0.59 3.61 1.25
N SER A 154 -1.23 4.78 1.35
CA SER A 154 -0.86 5.81 2.33
C SER A 154 -0.95 5.30 3.77
N LEU A 155 -1.99 4.54 4.13
CA LEU A 155 -2.13 3.94 5.47
C LEU A 155 -1.04 2.91 5.78
N LEU A 156 -0.56 2.18 4.77
CA LEU A 156 0.45 1.14 4.93
C LEU A 156 1.87 1.68 4.91
N THR A 157 2.12 2.74 4.14
CA THR A 157 3.49 3.20 3.83
C THR A 157 3.84 4.53 4.48
N GLN A 158 2.82 5.32 4.83
CA GLN A 158 2.96 6.61 5.52
C GLN A 158 2.52 6.46 6.98
N GLN A 159 2.99 7.34 7.87
CA GLN A 159 2.64 7.30 9.30
C GLN A 159 1.23 7.85 9.56
N VAL A 160 0.26 7.46 8.72
CA VAL A 160 -1.14 7.89 8.82
C VAL A 160 -1.95 6.78 9.48
N GLN A 161 -2.71 7.12 10.51
CA GLN A 161 -3.50 6.13 11.26
C GLN A 161 -4.85 5.83 10.61
N GLU A 162 -5.51 6.87 10.09
CA GLU A 162 -6.83 6.80 9.50
C GLU A 162 -7.05 7.89 8.45
N TYR A 163 -7.97 7.63 7.54
CA TYR A 163 -8.55 8.61 6.62
C TYR A 163 -10.07 8.57 6.70
N ILE A 164 -10.69 9.74 6.66
CA ILE A 164 -12.11 9.89 6.36
C ILE A 164 -12.21 10.30 4.90
N TYR A 165 -13.00 9.57 4.10
CA TYR A 165 -13.36 10.03 2.77
C TYR A 165 -14.88 10.00 2.56
N ALA A 166 -15.38 11.01 1.85
CA ALA A 166 -16.79 11.17 1.55
C ALA A 166 -16.98 11.35 0.04
N LYS A 167 -17.92 10.60 -0.52
CA LYS A 167 -18.39 10.79 -1.90
C LYS A 167 -19.58 11.74 -1.88
N VAL A 168 -19.49 12.81 -2.65
CA VAL A 168 -20.53 13.84 -2.75
C VAL A 168 -20.94 14.07 -4.20
N ALA A 169 -22.18 14.51 -4.42
CA ALA A 169 -22.66 14.89 -5.74
C ALA A 169 -23.72 15.99 -5.68
N LYS A 170 -23.85 16.74 -6.77
CA LYS A 170 -24.90 17.75 -6.96
C LYS A 170 -26.27 17.09 -7.10
N LYS A 171 -27.23 17.57 -6.32
CA LYS A 171 -28.67 17.29 -6.49
C LYS A 171 -29.44 18.60 -6.48
N GLY A 172 -29.92 19.03 -7.65
CA GLY A 172 -30.48 20.37 -7.81
C GLY A 172 -29.41 21.44 -7.56
N TYR A 173 -29.67 22.36 -6.64
CA TYR A 173 -28.75 23.45 -6.27
C TYR A 173 -27.85 23.10 -5.08
N SER A 174 -27.83 21.85 -4.60
CA SER A 174 -27.10 21.50 -3.38
C SER A 174 -26.12 20.34 -3.58
N ILE A 175 -24.98 20.39 -2.88
CA ILE A 175 -24.03 19.27 -2.82
C ILE A 175 -24.50 18.32 -1.73
N GLN A 176 -24.74 17.05 -2.06
CA GLN A 176 -25.24 16.06 -1.11
C GLN A 176 -24.20 14.97 -0.85
N LEU A 177 -24.14 14.54 0.42
CA LEU A 177 -23.42 13.34 0.80
C LEU A 177 -24.12 12.12 0.18
N ILE A 178 -23.36 11.33 -0.59
CA ILE A 178 -23.81 10.01 -1.05
C ILE A 178 -23.41 8.96 0.00
N SER A 179 -22.14 8.98 0.41
CA SER A 179 -21.59 8.04 1.38
C SER A 179 -20.32 8.63 2.01
N HIS A 180 -20.05 8.29 3.26
CA HIS A 180 -18.74 8.51 3.88
C HIS A 180 -18.24 7.21 4.49
N VAL A 181 -16.92 7.07 4.55
CA VAL A 181 -16.24 5.89 5.08
C VAL A 181 -15.05 6.35 5.89
N LEU A 182 -14.86 5.72 7.05
CA LEU A 182 -13.62 5.79 7.82
C LEU A 182 -12.80 4.54 7.46
N LYS A 183 -11.58 4.74 6.99
CA LYS A 183 -10.61 3.67 6.73
C LYS A 183 -9.40 3.84 7.64
N ASP A 184 -9.05 2.76 8.31
CA ASP A 184 -7.81 2.62 9.08
C ASP A 184 -6.99 1.42 8.56
N ILE A 185 -5.78 1.25 9.09
CA ILE A 185 -4.90 0.14 8.69
C ILE A 185 -5.51 -1.25 8.95
N TYR A 186 -6.40 -1.38 9.95
CA TYR A 186 -7.01 -2.66 10.35
C TYR A 186 -8.16 -3.07 9.44
N SER A 187 -8.74 -2.13 8.71
CA SER A 187 -9.77 -2.38 7.70
C SER A 187 -9.21 -2.98 6.39
N ILE A 188 -7.89 -3.01 6.23
CA ILE A 188 -7.22 -3.41 4.99
C ILE A 188 -7.03 -4.93 4.94
N LYS A 189 -7.48 -5.55 3.85
CA LYS A 189 -7.22 -6.96 3.54
C LYS A 189 -6.20 -7.05 2.41
N LEU A 190 -4.92 -7.17 2.77
CA LEU A 190 -3.84 -7.21 1.79
C LEU A 190 -3.88 -8.43 0.87
N SER A 191 -4.50 -9.54 1.30
CA SER A 191 -4.81 -10.68 0.43
C SER A 191 -5.60 -10.31 -0.81
N GLU A 192 -6.55 -9.37 -0.71
CA GLU A 192 -7.39 -8.96 -1.83
C GLU A 192 -6.57 -8.31 -2.95
N TYR A 193 -5.36 -7.84 -2.66
CA TYR A 193 -4.45 -7.23 -3.62
C TYR A 193 -3.33 -8.18 -4.05
N PHE A 194 -2.69 -8.85 -3.09
CA PHE A 194 -1.45 -9.58 -3.35
C PHE A 194 -1.66 -11.04 -3.72
N LEU A 195 -2.80 -11.66 -3.37
CA LEU A 195 -3.08 -13.06 -3.72
C LEU A 195 -3.74 -13.23 -5.10
N ARG A 196 -4.11 -12.12 -5.76
CA ARG A 196 -4.64 -12.12 -7.13
C ARG A 196 -3.55 -12.41 -8.17
N GLU A 197 -3.97 -12.78 -9.38
CA GLU A 197 -3.05 -12.84 -10.52
C GLU A 197 -2.44 -11.46 -10.77
N MET A 198 -1.13 -11.35 -10.61
CA MET A 198 -0.41 -10.09 -10.67
C MET A 198 0.18 -9.84 -12.06
N LYS A 199 -0.67 -9.92 -13.08
CA LYS A 199 -0.28 -9.58 -14.45
C LYS A 199 -0.33 -8.06 -14.60
N ILE A 200 0.79 -7.46 -15.00
CA ILE A 200 0.95 -5.99 -15.05
C ILE A 200 0.55 -5.42 -16.40
N MET A 201 0.95 -6.10 -17.48
CA MET A 201 0.82 -5.57 -18.83
C MET A 201 0.50 -6.68 -19.82
N LYS A 202 -0.08 -6.28 -20.94
CA LYS A 202 -0.38 -7.11 -22.10
C LYS A 202 -0.02 -6.33 -23.36
N SER A 203 0.50 -7.02 -24.38
CA SER A 203 0.68 -6.42 -25.71
C SER A 203 0.18 -7.37 -26.79
N GLU A 204 -0.41 -6.79 -27.84
CA GLU A 204 -0.87 -7.53 -29.02
C GLU A 204 0.26 -7.81 -30.00
N LYS A 205 1.25 -6.92 -30.06
CA LYS A 205 2.50 -7.13 -30.79
C LYS A 205 3.45 -7.89 -29.84
N GLN A 206 4.08 -8.98 -30.27
CA GLN A 206 5.09 -9.71 -29.47
C GLN A 206 6.33 -8.83 -29.24
N THR A 207 6.19 -7.80 -28.42
CA THR A 207 7.23 -6.88 -28.00
C THR A 207 8.01 -7.50 -26.85
N ASN A 208 9.33 -7.25 -26.82
CA ASN A 208 10.20 -7.60 -25.69
C ASN A 208 9.86 -6.70 -24.48
N LEU A 209 8.69 -6.92 -23.88
CA LEU A 209 8.31 -6.24 -22.65
C LEU A 209 9.18 -6.77 -21.49
N PRO A 210 9.57 -5.90 -20.55
CA PRO A 210 10.30 -6.35 -19.38
C PRO A 210 9.44 -7.33 -18.59
N GLN A 211 10.03 -8.44 -18.17
CA GLN A 211 9.36 -9.40 -17.29
C GLN A 211 9.36 -8.85 -15.86
N PRO A 212 8.19 -8.50 -15.28
CA PRO A 212 8.16 -7.98 -13.93
C PRO A 212 8.55 -9.07 -12.94
N VAL A 213 9.63 -8.82 -12.20
CA VAL A 213 10.11 -9.67 -11.11
C VAL A 213 9.46 -9.23 -9.78
N GLY A 214 9.53 -10.08 -8.75
CA GLY A 214 8.96 -9.79 -7.43
C GLY A 214 7.52 -10.26 -7.23
N ARG A 215 6.81 -10.68 -8.30
CA ARG A 215 5.39 -11.06 -8.22
C ARG A 215 5.13 -12.23 -7.28
N ALA A 216 5.98 -13.26 -7.33
CA ALA A 216 5.85 -14.42 -6.45
C ALA A 216 6.13 -14.02 -4.99
N GLU A 217 7.12 -13.17 -4.78
CA GLU A 217 7.51 -12.65 -3.47
C GLU A 217 6.40 -11.78 -2.86
N PHE A 218 5.77 -10.91 -3.65
CA PHE A 218 4.62 -10.09 -3.22
C PHE A 218 3.43 -10.95 -2.80
N ARG A 219 3.16 -12.02 -3.56
CA ARG A 219 2.11 -12.99 -3.22
C ARG A 219 2.41 -13.70 -1.89
N ARG A 220 3.67 -14.08 -1.66
CA ARG A 220 4.13 -14.65 -0.38
C ARG A 220 4.04 -13.65 0.77
N ILE A 221 4.32 -12.37 0.55
CA ILE A 221 4.12 -11.31 1.54
C ILE A 221 2.64 -11.23 1.95
N GLY A 222 1.73 -11.17 0.98
CA GLY A 222 0.29 -11.18 1.23
C GLY A 222 -0.14 -12.39 2.06
N PHE A 223 0.36 -13.58 1.69
CA PHE A 223 0.10 -14.80 2.45
C PHE A 223 0.61 -14.74 3.89
N CYS A 224 1.83 -14.23 4.12
CA CYS A 224 2.40 -14.12 5.47
C CYS A 224 1.61 -13.16 6.36
N ILE A 225 1.05 -12.08 5.80
CA ILE A 225 0.24 -11.12 6.54
C ILE A 225 -1.08 -11.75 7.00
N GLU A 226 -1.76 -12.47 6.11
CA GLU A 226 -3.01 -13.18 6.45
C GLU A 226 -2.79 -14.28 7.48
N ASN A 227 -1.65 -14.98 7.41
CA ASN A 227 -1.34 -16.12 8.27
C ASN A 227 -0.46 -15.77 9.47
N CYS A 228 -0.20 -14.49 9.75
CA CYS A 228 0.57 -14.07 10.93
C CYS A 228 2.01 -14.59 10.98
N TYR A 229 2.74 -14.58 9.85
CA TYR A 229 4.12 -15.07 9.76
C TYR A 229 5.13 -13.91 9.63
N PRO A 230 5.33 -13.07 10.68
CA PRO A 230 6.13 -11.86 10.58
C PRO A 230 7.61 -12.15 10.28
N LEU A 231 8.18 -13.23 10.85
CA LEU A 231 9.57 -13.57 10.60
C LEU A 231 9.80 -14.06 9.17
N VAL A 232 8.89 -14.88 8.63
CA VAL A 232 8.93 -15.31 7.24
C VAL A 232 8.84 -14.11 6.29
N MET A 233 7.94 -13.17 6.58
CA MET A 233 7.82 -11.93 5.79
C MET A 233 9.13 -11.13 5.78
N LEU A 234 9.81 -10.97 6.92
CA LEU A 234 11.09 -10.27 6.99
C LEU A 234 12.17 -10.95 6.12
N HIS A 235 12.22 -12.28 6.12
CA HIS A 235 13.13 -13.01 5.25
C HIS A 235 12.81 -12.85 3.76
N ILE A 236 11.52 -12.86 3.38
CA ILE A 236 11.10 -12.57 1.99
C ILE A 236 11.54 -11.15 1.59
N LEU A 237 11.23 -10.15 2.42
CA LEU A 237 11.60 -8.75 2.19
C LEU A 237 13.11 -8.57 2.06
N ASN A 238 13.89 -9.23 2.91
CA ASN A 238 15.35 -9.19 2.88
C ASN A 238 15.92 -9.71 1.53
N ARG A 239 15.29 -10.72 0.92
CA ARG A 239 15.72 -11.31 -0.37
C ARG A 239 15.32 -10.50 -1.61
N ILE A 240 14.34 -9.60 -1.52
CA ILE A 240 13.90 -8.81 -2.68
C ILE A 240 14.96 -7.77 -3.04
N ASP A 241 15.43 -7.82 -4.30
CA ASP A 241 16.33 -6.80 -4.85
C ASP A 241 15.51 -5.62 -5.39
N LEU A 242 15.57 -4.49 -4.68
CA LEU A 242 14.79 -3.29 -5.00
C LEU A 242 15.16 -2.70 -6.37
N GLU A 243 16.40 -2.86 -6.82
CA GLU A 243 16.87 -2.30 -8.09
C GLU A 243 16.31 -3.04 -9.30
N LYS A 244 15.91 -4.31 -9.11
CA LYS A 244 15.29 -5.14 -10.16
C LYS A 244 13.79 -4.92 -10.31
N LEU A 245 13.12 -4.33 -9.32
CA LEU A 245 11.69 -4.02 -9.41
C LEU A 245 11.45 -2.92 -10.46
N LEU A 246 10.33 -3.01 -11.18
CA LEU A 246 9.94 -1.94 -12.12
C LEU A 246 9.51 -0.71 -11.33
N SER A 247 10.10 0.45 -11.64
CA SER A 247 9.69 1.71 -11.04
C SER A 247 8.43 2.27 -11.71
N GLU A 248 7.75 3.19 -11.04
CA GLU A 248 6.58 3.87 -11.57
C GLU A 248 6.91 4.58 -12.89
N GLU A 249 8.05 5.27 -12.95
CA GLU A 249 8.52 6.01 -14.13
C GLU A 249 8.77 5.05 -15.29
N LYS A 250 9.39 3.89 -15.04
CA LYS A 250 9.58 2.88 -16.10
C LYS A 250 8.26 2.36 -16.64
N ILE A 251 7.24 2.16 -15.78
CA ILE A 251 5.92 1.71 -16.22
C ILE A 251 5.26 2.80 -17.07
N ILE A 252 5.31 4.07 -16.63
CA ILE A 252 4.81 5.22 -17.39
C ILE A 252 5.50 5.31 -18.75
N ASP A 253 6.83 5.25 -18.79
CA ASP A 253 7.62 5.33 -20.01
C ASP A 253 7.26 4.23 -21.01
N ILE A 254 7.04 2.99 -20.52
CA ILE A 254 6.62 1.88 -21.39
C ILE A 254 5.26 2.18 -22.03
N VAL A 255 4.28 2.64 -21.24
CA VAL A 255 2.94 2.96 -21.77
C VAL A 255 3.01 4.10 -22.76
N MET A 256 3.65 5.22 -22.38
CA MET A 256 3.71 6.43 -23.18
C MET A 256 4.47 6.23 -24.50
N ASN A 257 5.56 5.46 -24.50
CA ASN A 257 6.30 5.16 -25.72
C ASN A 257 5.57 4.19 -26.66
N ASN A 258 4.54 3.48 -26.17
CA ASN A 258 3.76 2.52 -26.96
C ASN A 258 2.35 3.02 -27.27
N LEU A 259 2.05 4.28 -26.96
CA LEU A 259 0.78 4.91 -27.21
C LEU A 259 0.82 5.58 -28.60
N GLU A 260 0.01 5.06 -29.51
CA GLU A 260 -0.15 5.56 -30.87
C GLU A 260 -1.36 6.49 -30.97
N ILE A 261 -1.33 7.41 -31.94
CA ILE A 261 -2.51 8.18 -32.32
C ILE A 261 -2.97 7.72 -33.69
N ARG A 262 -4.24 7.33 -33.76
CA ARG A 262 -4.90 6.96 -35.01
C ARG A 262 -6.28 7.58 -35.03
N ASP A 263 -6.61 8.28 -36.11
CA ASP A 263 -7.92 8.92 -36.31
C ASP A 263 -8.34 9.80 -35.11
N SER A 264 -7.38 10.55 -34.54
CA SER A 264 -7.57 11.38 -33.34
C SER A 264 -7.99 10.62 -32.07
N LYS A 265 -7.68 9.32 -31.98
CA LYS A 265 -7.86 8.48 -30.79
C LYS A 265 -6.53 7.98 -30.27
N LEU A 266 -6.47 7.73 -28.97
CA LEU A 266 -5.32 7.09 -28.33
C LEU A 266 -5.43 5.57 -28.47
N ILE A 267 -4.42 4.92 -29.03
CA ILE A 267 -4.37 3.47 -29.21
C ILE A 267 -3.20 2.91 -28.40
N GLU A 268 -3.50 2.04 -27.43
CA GLU A 268 -2.49 1.37 -26.63
C GLU A 268 -1.96 0.12 -27.35
N ASN A 269 -0.68 0.10 -27.72
CA ASN A 269 -0.05 -1.17 -28.13
C ASN A 269 0.37 -2.03 -26.94
N VAL A 270 0.51 -1.40 -25.77
CA VAL A 270 0.82 -2.04 -24.50
C VAL A 270 -0.21 -1.54 -23.50
N GLU A 271 -1.10 -2.44 -23.09
CA GLU A 271 -2.15 -2.18 -22.12
C GLU A 271 -1.61 -2.47 -20.73
N LEU A 272 -1.82 -1.57 -19.77
CA LEU A 272 -1.71 -1.95 -18.36
C LEU A 272 -2.97 -2.71 -17.93
N LEU A 273 -2.78 -3.67 -17.03
CA LEU A 273 -3.84 -4.37 -16.34
C LEU A 273 -3.92 -3.84 -14.91
N GLU A 274 -5.02 -4.14 -14.19
CA GLU A 274 -5.17 -3.74 -12.78
C GLU A 274 -3.98 -4.14 -11.89
N GLY A 275 -3.33 -5.26 -12.21
CA GLY A 275 -2.16 -5.74 -11.49
C GLY A 275 -0.97 -4.78 -11.51
N ALA A 276 -0.91 -3.81 -12.42
CA ALA A 276 0.11 -2.76 -12.42
C ALA A 276 0.01 -1.86 -11.18
N THR A 277 -1.20 -1.45 -10.81
CA THR A 277 -1.45 -0.62 -9.64
C THR A 277 -1.11 -1.39 -8.36
N TYR A 278 -1.50 -2.67 -8.28
CA TYR A 278 -1.17 -3.53 -7.13
C TYR A 278 0.33 -3.81 -7.03
N TYR A 279 1.05 -3.83 -8.15
CA TYR A 279 2.50 -3.97 -8.19
C TYR A 279 3.23 -2.77 -7.60
N VAL A 280 2.78 -1.56 -7.89
CA VAL A 280 3.35 -0.35 -7.29
C VAL A 280 3.06 -0.30 -5.79
N LEU A 281 1.81 -0.58 -5.37
CA LEU A 281 1.45 -0.72 -3.95
C LEU A 281 2.38 -1.72 -3.22
N ALA A 282 2.59 -2.90 -3.79
CA ALA A 282 3.49 -3.91 -3.22
C ALA A 282 4.93 -3.40 -3.14
N THR A 283 5.40 -2.72 -4.18
CA THR A 283 6.76 -2.14 -4.22
C THR A 283 6.95 -1.08 -3.14
N HIS A 284 5.95 -0.22 -2.89
CA HIS A 284 5.98 0.74 -1.78
C HIS A 284 6.03 0.07 -0.42
N LEU A 285 5.23 -0.97 -0.22
CA LEU A 285 5.26 -1.77 1.01
C LEU A 285 6.65 -2.39 1.23
N VAL A 286 7.27 -2.98 0.19
CA VAL A 286 8.62 -3.53 0.31
C VAL A 286 9.62 -2.43 0.65
N LYS A 287 9.60 -1.28 -0.04
CA LYS A 287 10.49 -0.15 0.28
C LYS A 287 10.33 0.32 1.73
N LYS A 288 9.12 0.27 2.28
CA LYS A 288 8.82 0.70 3.65
C LYS A 288 9.33 -0.28 4.72
N TYR A 289 9.14 -1.58 4.50
CA TYR A 289 9.33 -2.61 5.54
C TYR A 289 10.60 -3.45 5.35
N LYS A 290 11.30 -3.32 4.21
CA LYS A 290 12.57 -4.00 4.01
C LYS A 290 13.60 -3.54 5.03
N VAL A 291 14.16 -4.50 5.74
CA VAL A 291 15.26 -4.35 6.68
C VAL A 291 16.26 -5.46 6.42
N GLU A 292 17.54 -5.20 6.65
CA GLU A 292 18.58 -6.22 6.49
C GLU A 292 18.67 -7.11 7.73
N LYS A 293 18.98 -8.40 7.51
CA LYS A 293 19.30 -9.36 8.57
C LYS A 293 20.59 -8.92 9.29
N PRO A 294 20.68 -9.03 10.64
CA PRO A 294 19.76 -9.67 11.57
C PRO A 294 18.58 -8.78 12.02
N PHE A 295 17.42 -9.38 12.26
CA PHE A 295 16.19 -8.65 12.60
C PHE A 295 16.00 -8.49 14.10
N SER A 296 15.65 -7.29 14.55
CA SER A 296 15.26 -7.03 15.94
C SER A 296 13.82 -7.47 16.21
N ILE A 297 13.46 -7.63 17.48
CA ILE A 297 12.07 -7.88 17.91
C ILE A 297 11.13 -6.76 17.46
N ASP A 298 11.59 -5.52 17.44
CA ASP A 298 10.79 -4.38 16.96
C ASP A 298 10.51 -4.50 15.45
N ASN A 299 11.41 -5.11 14.67
CA ASN A 299 11.11 -5.40 13.27
C ASN A 299 9.93 -6.37 13.14
N LEU A 300 9.85 -7.42 13.97
CA LEU A 300 8.71 -8.35 13.96
C LEU A 300 7.41 -7.64 14.36
N ARG A 301 7.45 -6.84 15.43
CA ARG A 301 6.28 -6.06 15.89
C ARG A 301 5.80 -5.07 14.84
N ASN A 302 6.72 -4.45 14.10
CA ASN A 302 6.38 -3.57 13.00
C ASN A 302 5.66 -4.29 11.86
N ILE A 303 6.06 -5.52 11.53
CA ILE A 303 5.32 -6.35 10.56
C ILE A 303 3.94 -6.73 11.09
N LEU A 304 3.82 -7.06 12.38
CA LEU A 304 2.53 -7.42 12.98
C LEU A 304 1.51 -6.28 12.93
N ASN A 305 1.93 -5.01 12.79
CA ASN A 305 1.00 -3.89 12.57
C ASN A 305 0.24 -3.97 11.24
N LEU A 306 0.71 -4.77 10.28
CA LEU A 306 0.05 -5.04 9.00
C LEU A 306 -1.00 -6.15 9.11
N THR A 307 -1.06 -6.85 10.24
CA THR A 307 -1.93 -8.01 10.44
C THR A 307 -3.21 -7.62 11.19
N SER A 308 -4.21 -8.52 11.21
CA SER A 308 -5.45 -8.27 11.94
C SER A 308 -5.21 -7.97 13.43
N PRO A 309 -6.05 -7.15 14.09
CA PRO A 309 -5.87 -6.83 15.51
C PRO A 309 -5.75 -8.06 16.42
N THR A 310 -6.52 -9.12 16.13
CA THR A 310 -6.48 -10.39 16.86
C THR A 310 -5.14 -11.10 16.68
N CYS A 311 -4.68 -11.22 15.43
CA CYS A 311 -3.40 -11.81 15.07
C CYS A 311 -2.25 -11.08 15.76
N ARG A 312 -2.19 -9.75 15.63
CA ARG A 312 -1.17 -8.92 16.27
C ARG A 312 -1.15 -9.09 17.78
N ARG A 313 -2.32 -9.09 18.43
CA ARG A 313 -2.42 -9.25 19.89
C ARG A 313 -1.83 -10.58 20.34
N ILE A 314 -2.24 -11.69 19.72
CA ILE A 314 -1.77 -13.03 20.07
C ILE A 314 -0.27 -13.16 19.76
N SER A 315 0.16 -12.66 18.61
CA SER A 315 1.56 -12.72 18.19
C SER A 315 2.47 -11.94 19.12
N ASN A 316 2.06 -10.75 19.55
CA ASN A 316 2.80 -9.97 20.54
C ASN A 316 2.86 -10.68 21.90
N GLN A 317 1.79 -11.36 22.34
CA GLN A 317 1.83 -12.17 23.56
C GLN A 317 2.87 -13.29 23.47
N ILE A 318 2.90 -14.03 22.37
CA ILE A 318 3.91 -15.09 22.14
C ILE A 318 5.32 -14.51 22.17
N ILE A 319 5.55 -13.39 21.48
CA ILE A 319 6.85 -12.71 21.48
C ILE A 319 7.23 -12.27 22.90
N ASP A 320 6.30 -11.67 23.64
CA ASP A 320 6.56 -11.19 25.00
C ASP A 320 6.90 -12.34 25.96
N GLU A 321 6.23 -13.49 25.84
CA GLU A 321 6.53 -14.71 26.61
C GLU A 321 7.97 -15.19 26.34
N VAL A 322 8.35 -15.33 25.06
CA VAL A 322 9.73 -15.69 24.66
C VAL A 322 10.75 -14.69 25.21
N MET A 323 10.43 -13.40 25.17
CA MET A 323 11.33 -12.36 25.67
C MET A 323 11.46 -12.35 27.18
N ILE A 324 10.40 -12.69 27.93
CA ILE A 324 10.47 -12.86 29.39
C ILE A 324 11.42 -14.00 29.75
N GLU A 325 11.26 -15.15 29.08
CA GLU A 325 12.12 -16.32 29.27
C GLU A 325 13.59 -16.01 28.95
N LEU A 326 13.86 -15.39 27.80
CA LEU A 326 15.21 -14.97 27.40
C LEU A 326 15.85 -14.01 28.39
N ASN A 327 15.11 -12.98 28.83
CA ASN A 327 15.61 -12.02 29.80
C ASN A 327 15.93 -12.67 31.16
N TYR A 328 15.16 -13.68 31.56
CA TYR A 328 15.46 -14.46 32.76
C TYR A 328 16.79 -15.21 32.61
N LEU A 329 17.02 -15.91 31.49
CA LEU A 329 18.26 -16.63 31.21
C LEU A 329 19.47 -15.69 31.16
N ILE A 330 19.35 -14.52 30.55
CA ILE A 330 20.42 -13.52 30.48
C ILE A 330 20.77 -13.00 31.88
N LYS A 331 19.76 -12.59 32.66
CA LYS A 331 19.98 -11.93 33.96
C LYS A 331 20.39 -12.87 35.08
N HIS A 332 19.85 -14.09 35.09
CA HIS A 332 20.00 -15.00 36.22
C HIS A 332 20.91 -16.20 35.94
N LEU A 333 21.13 -16.54 34.68
CA LEU A 333 21.96 -17.67 34.26
C LEU A 333 23.17 -17.25 33.40
N GLU A 334 23.46 -15.94 33.34
CA GLU A 334 24.64 -15.37 32.65
C GLU A 334 24.80 -15.87 31.20
N LEU A 335 23.68 -15.99 30.46
CA LEU A 335 23.72 -16.34 29.05
C LEU A 335 24.55 -15.28 28.28
N LYS A 336 25.64 -15.73 27.65
CA LYS A 336 26.64 -14.86 27.03
C LYS A 336 26.15 -14.30 25.69
N GLU A 337 26.83 -13.25 25.22
CA GLU A 337 26.69 -12.76 23.85
C GLU A 337 27.11 -13.86 22.86
N ALA A 338 26.13 -14.45 22.19
CA ALA A 338 26.33 -15.49 21.18
C ALA A 338 25.04 -15.70 20.37
N GLU A 339 25.07 -16.70 19.51
CA GLU A 339 23.92 -17.19 18.75
C GLU A 339 23.45 -18.52 19.33
N TYR A 340 22.15 -18.62 19.55
CA TYR A 340 21.49 -19.78 20.16
C TYR A 340 20.29 -20.17 19.31
N SER A 341 19.99 -21.46 19.18
CA SER A 341 18.71 -21.83 18.58
C SER A 341 17.56 -21.60 19.56
N LEU A 342 16.38 -21.25 19.06
CA LEU A 342 15.21 -21.07 19.94
C LEU A 342 14.83 -22.40 20.64
N GLY A 343 15.00 -23.54 19.95
CA GLY A 343 14.82 -24.86 20.54
C GLY A 343 15.77 -25.14 21.71
N GLN A 344 17.03 -24.73 21.62
CA GLN A 344 18.00 -24.81 22.73
C GLN A 344 17.51 -24.00 23.94
N ILE A 345 17.05 -22.78 23.72
CA ILE A 345 16.53 -21.88 24.75
C ILE A 345 15.30 -22.52 25.44
N PHE A 346 14.33 -23.00 24.68
CA PHE A 346 13.14 -23.66 25.25
C PHE A 346 13.46 -24.93 26.02
N ASN A 347 14.42 -25.73 25.56
CA ASN A 347 14.85 -26.92 26.29
C ASN A 347 15.53 -26.55 27.62
N LEU A 348 16.29 -25.46 27.66
CA LEU A 348 16.92 -24.97 28.89
C LEU A 348 15.88 -24.49 29.91
N VAL A 349 14.87 -23.73 29.47
CA VAL A 349 13.77 -23.23 30.34
C VAL A 349 12.95 -24.37 30.95
N LYS A 350 12.80 -25.48 30.23
CA LYS A 350 12.08 -26.67 30.71
C LYS A 350 12.86 -27.52 31.72
N GLN A 351 14.17 -27.32 31.87
CA GLN A 351 14.97 -28.08 32.83
C GLN A 351 14.79 -27.56 34.26
N PRO A 352 14.66 -28.44 35.28
CA PRO A 352 14.64 -28.01 36.67
C PRO A 352 15.91 -27.22 37.02
N LEU A 353 15.78 -26.10 37.73
CA LEU A 353 16.89 -25.23 38.12
C LEU A 353 18.02 -25.99 38.84
N ALA A 354 17.66 -26.97 39.67
CA ALA A 354 18.62 -27.84 40.37
C ALA A 354 19.47 -28.69 39.42
N GLU A 355 18.96 -29.06 38.25
CA GLU A 355 19.67 -29.82 37.23
C GLU A 355 20.63 -28.94 36.43
N ILE A 356 20.25 -27.68 36.17
CA ILE A 356 21.09 -26.67 35.53
C ILE A 356 22.29 -26.34 36.43
N ILE A 357 22.05 -26.11 37.72
CA ILE A 357 23.10 -25.78 38.71
C ILE A 357 24.05 -26.97 38.93
N ARG A 358 23.53 -28.21 38.90
CA ARG A 358 24.31 -29.43 39.17
C ARG A 358 25.25 -29.84 38.04
N LYS A 359 25.02 -29.37 36.81
CA LYS A 359 25.79 -29.84 35.64
C LYS A 359 27.24 -29.35 35.60
N GLU A 360 27.66 -28.34 36.38
CA GLU A 360 29.04 -27.75 36.41
C GLU A 360 29.66 -27.41 35.03
N GLU A 361 28.94 -27.63 33.94
CA GLU A 361 29.27 -27.26 32.57
C GLU A 361 28.74 -25.85 32.30
N SER A 362 29.54 -25.04 31.61
CA SER A 362 29.03 -23.74 31.17
C SER A 362 27.78 -23.96 30.31
N ILE A 363 26.71 -23.21 30.57
CA ILE A 363 25.43 -23.29 29.84
C ILE A 363 25.65 -23.21 28.32
N GLY A 364 26.68 -22.47 27.87
CA GLY A 364 27.10 -22.43 26.46
C GLY A 364 27.48 -23.80 25.87
N ASN A 365 28.08 -24.70 26.64
CA ASN A 365 28.43 -26.05 26.18
C ASN A 365 27.18 -26.94 26.04
N ILE A 366 26.23 -26.84 26.97
CA ILE A 366 24.93 -27.55 26.90
C ILE A 366 24.15 -27.13 25.66
N LEU A 367 24.19 -25.84 25.31
CA LEU A 367 23.49 -25.29 24.15
C LEU A 367 24.22 -25.67 22.85
N SER A 368 25.55 -25.72 22.81
CA SER A 368 26.34 -26.04 21.60
C SER A 368 26.10 -27.44 21.00
N GLY A 369 25.51 -28.37 21.76
CA GLY A 369 25.25 -29.75 21.32
C GLY A 369 23.98 -29.94 20.48
N TYR A 370 23.11 -28.94 20.38
CA TYR A 370 21.85 -29.03 19.63
C TYR A 370 21.95 -28.33 18.29
N LYS A 371 22.27 -29.05 17.22
CA LYS A 371 22.02 -28.56 15.85
C LYS A 371 20.58 -28.89 15.48
N GLY A 372 19.77 -27.86 15.22
CA GLY A 372 18.44 -28.07 14.64
C GLY A 372 18.57 -28.72 13.27
N GLU A 373 17.78 -29.77 13.03
CA GLU A 373 17.63 -30.38 11.71
C GLU A 373 16.56 -29.60 10.93
N CYS A 374 16.80 -29.31 9.64
CA CYS A 374 15.89 -28.52 8.80
C CYS A 374 14.86 -29.38 8.04
N ASP A 375 14.79 -30.68 8.34
CA ASP A 375 14.11 -31.66 7.49
C ASP A 375 12.58 -31.71 7.72
N ASN A 376 12.07 -31.07 8.78
CA ASN A 376 10.64 -31.02 9.11
C ASN A 376 10.22 -29.65 9.63
N ILE A 377 10.16 -28.65 8.74
CA ILE A 377 9.71 -27.30 9.12
C ILE A 377 8.21 -27.30 9.46
N GLU A 378 7.89 -26.92 10.69
CA GLU A 378 6.53 -26.75 11.19
C GLU A 378 6.22 -25.27 11.46
N LEU A 379 5.57 -24.61 10.49
CA LEU A 379 5.10 -23.22 10.63
C LEU A 379 3.78 -23.17 11.43
N THR A 380 3.84 -23.53 12.71
CA THR A 380 2.69 -23.41 13.62
C THR A 380 2.60 -22.02 14.25
N GLY A 381 1.40 -21.65 14.72
CA GLY A 381 1.16 -20.38 15.40
C GLY A 381 1.51 -19.17 14.53
N ILE A 382 2.58 -18.46 14.89
CA ILE A 382 3.05 -17.25 14.21
C ILE A 382 4.24 -17.50 13.27
N GLY A 383 4.35 -18.74 12.77
CA GLY A 383 5.40 -19.16 11.84
C GLY A 383 6.78 -19.26 12.50
N LEU A 384 6.83 -19.41 13.83
CA LEU A 384 8.07 -19.55 14.56
C LEU A 384 8.36 -21.03 14.85
N ASP A 385 9.13 -21.67 13.97
CA ASP A 385 9.66 -23.02 14.22
C ASP A 385 10.92 -22.91 15.11
N PRO A 386 10.88 -23.44 16.36
CA PRO A 386 12.00 -23.32 17.29
C PRO A 386 13.30 -23.94 16.78
N ASN A 387 13.23 -24.96 15.93
CA ASN A 387 14.41 -25.65 15.40
C ASN A 387 15.05 -24.89 14.24
N ALA A 388 14.29 -24.05 13.55
CA ALA A 388 14.77 -23.24 12.44
C ALA A 388 15.31 -21.87 12.89
N ILE A 389 14.89 -21.38 14.06
CA ILE A 389 15.16 -20.02 14.54
C ILE A 389 16.48 -19.94 15.32
N ILE A 390 17.22 -18.87 15.05
CA ILE A 390 18.36 -18.38 15.82
C ILE A 390 17.97 -17.10 16.56
N ILE A 391 18.32 -17.07 17.84
CA ILE A 391 18.34 -15.90 18.70
C ILE A 391 19.80 -15.45 18.85
N LYS A 392 20.10 -14.23 18.41
CA LYS A 392 21.40 -13.60 18.59
C LYS A 392 21.31 -12.55 19.67
N ILE A 393 22.18 -12.66 20.67
CA ILE A 393 22.31 -11.71 21.78
C ILE A 393 23.59 -10.91 21.55
N ASP A 394 23.45 -9.59 21.41
CA ASP A 394 24.56 -8.66 21.26
C ASP A 394 24.33 -7.49 22.24
N ARG A 395 25.07 -7.50 23.34
CA ARG A 395 24.87 -6.62 24.50
C ARG A 395 23.43 -6.72 25.01
N ASP A 396 22.72 -5.60 25.07
CA ASP A 396 21.32 -5.50 25.49
C ASP A 396 20.31 -5.68 24.33
N LYS A 397 20.77 -6.11 23.15
CA LYS A 397 19.93 -6.29 21.96
C LYS A 397 19.72 -7.76 21.63
N ILE A 398 18.46 -8.10 21.36
CA ILE A 398 18.04 -9.44 20.96
C ILE A 398 17.58 -9.37 19.51
N TYR A 399 18.18 -10.22 18.69
CA TYR A 399 17.83 -10.40 17.29
C TYR A 399 17.31 -11.82 17.06
N ILE A 400 16.44 -11.96 16.07
CA ILE A 400 15.78 -13.21 15.70
C ILE A 400 15.79 -13.38 14.18
N TYR A 401 16.15 -14.57 13.71
CA TYR A 401 16.16 -14.91 12.29
C TYR A 401 16.19 -16.43 12.08
N TYR A 402 15.85 -16.93 10.89
CA TYR A 402 16.07 -18.34 10.55
C TYR A 402 17.54 -18.62 10.26
N SER A 403 18.03 -19.75 10.78
CA SER A 403 19.36 -20.27 10.47
C SER A 403 19.54 -20.39 8.95
N GLU A 404 20.76 -20.12 8.47
CA GLU A 404 21.04 -20.11 7.02
C GLU A 404 20.68 -21.45 6.35
N GLN A 405 20.91 -22.56 7.05
CA GLN A 405 20.59 -23.91 6.60
C GLN A 405 19.07 -24.19 6.48
N CYS A 406 18.22 -23.53 7.28
CA CYS A 406 16.77 -23.80 7.29
C CYS A 406 15.96 -22.75 6.52
N GLU A 407 16.56 -21.61 6.18
CA GLU A 407 15.85 -20.48 5.56
C GLU A 407 15.14 -20.87 4.26
N ASP A 408 15.81 -21.61 3.37
CA ASP A 408 15.22 -22.08 2.10
C ASP A 408 14.08 -23.08 2.32
N SER A 409 14.21 -23.98 3.31
CA SER A 409 13.15 -24.93 3.68
C SER A 409 11.91 -24.20 4.22
N VAL A 410 12.10 -23.18 5.05
CA VAL A 410 11.00 -22.35 5.57
C VAL A 410 10.26 -21.63 4.44
N LEU A 411 10.99 -20.99 3.53
CA LEU A 411 10.38 -20.28 2.41
C LEU A 411 9.72 -21.23 1.39
N SER A 412 10.29 -22.42 1.21
CA SER A 412 9.68 -23.48 0.41
C SER A 412 8.37 -23.98 1.05
N LYS A 413 8.33 -24.09 2.39
CA LYS A 413 7.11 -24.47 3.10
C LYS A 413 5.97 -23.48 2.89
N VAL A 414 6.26 -22.19 2.90
CA VAL A 414 5.26 -21.16 2.54
C VAL A 414 4.75 -21.34 1.11
N LYS A 415 5.64 -21.64 0.16
CA LYS A 415 5.26 -21.91 -1.24
C LYS A 415 4.29 -23.12 -1.31
N GLU A 416 4.59 -24.20 -0.61
CA GLU A 416 3.71 -25.38 -0.54
C GLU A 416 2.32 -25.04 0.04
N LEU A 417 2.28 -24.28 1.15
CA LEU A 417 1.02 -23.89 1.80
C LEU A 417 0.16 -22.98 0.92
N MET A 418 0.77 -22.22 0.01
CA MET A 418 0.08 -21.41 -0.99
C MET A 418 -0.46 -22.22 -2.18
N GLY A 419 0.03 -23.47 -2.37
CA GLY A 419 -0.32 -24.33 -3.49
C GLY A 419 0.46 -24.04 -4.79
N ASP A 420 1.67 -23.47 -4.70
CA ASP A 420 2.50 -23.03 -5.84
C ASP A 420 3.65 -23.97 -6.24
#